data_AF-A0A257NMH1-F1
#
_entry.id   AF-A0A257NMH1-F1
#
_cell.length_a   1.000
_cell.length_b   1.000
_cell.length_c   1.000
_cell.angle_alpha   90.00
_cell.angle_beta   90.00
_cell.angle_gamma   90.00
#
_symmetry.space_group_name_H-M   'P 1'
#
loop_
_entity.id
_entity.type
_entity.pdbx_description
1 polymer ?
#
loop_
_entity_poly.entity_id
_entity_poly.type
_entity_poly.pdbx_seq_one_letter_code
_entity_poly.pdbx_strand_id
1 'polypeptide(L)'
;MNRLTQSSAAKEPDNWRGIRLVNAYRVFLAFALVAAAISGRGPQVFGQQDSYLFAFDAWGYLVLAMGFEFLLELHVLPFRPQAHLHALGDLIVLVLVMHASGGPGGGIALLMIVSVGLTAVLLGAGAAMGYAALATLMVLGETIYATWVDHFERQFAAAGFLGFALFVVAMLVATFEQRVRRGERITQRREREVNYLSTLAVQIIEQSSNGVLISEPMGQVDYINSAARNLLAVRRQGDLADKSVDEESIFTSLRLQDAHPDLAAAQSQVEAANAQIGVAQ
;
A
#
# COMPACT_ATOMS: atom_id res chain seq x y z
N MET A 1 -34.11 13.78 -8.77
CA MET A 1 -33.22 12.78 -9.40
C MET A 1 -31.93 13.46 -9.83
N ASN A 2 -30.89 13.44 -8.99
CA ASN A 2 -29.46 13.63 -9.37
C ASN A 2 -28.59 13.63 -8.09
N ARG A 3 -28.26 12.43 -7.60
CA ARG A 3 -27.24 12.20 -6.56
C ARG A 3 -26.42 10.94 -6.90
N LEU A 4 -25.88 10.85 -8.12
CA LEU A 4 -25.08 9.68 -8.54
C LEU A 4 -23.76 10.00 -9.25
N THR A 5 -23.25 11.24 -9.21
CA THR A 5 -21.94 11.58 -9.79
C THR A 5 -20.89 12.04 -8.78
N GLN A 6 -21.14 11.86 -7.48
CA GLN A 6 -20.05 11.78 -6.50
C GLN A 6 -19.68 10.32 -6.29
N SER A 7 -19.16 9.69 -7.36
CA SER A 7 -18.22 8.59 -7.17
C SER A 7 -17.02 9.23 -6.48
N SER A 8 -17.00 9.10 -5.15
CA SER A 8 -15.86 9.39 -4.31
C SER A 8 -14.65 8.76 -4.99
N ALA A 9 -13.81 9.60 -5.61
CA ALA A 9 -12.47 9.23 -6.00
C ALA A 9 -11.80 8.83 -4.70
N ALA A 10 -11.81 7.52 -4.42
CA ALA A 10 -11.18 6.94 -3.27
C ALA A 10 -9.74 7.46 -3.27
N LYS A 11 -9.47 8.40 -2.36
CA LYS A 11 -8.18 9.04 -2.20
C LYS A 11 -7.23 7.91 -1.83
N GLU A 12 -6.49 7.38 -2.80
CA GLU A 12 -5.44 6.40 -2.54
C GLU A 12 -4.58 7.00 -1.43
N PRO A 13 -4.30 6.27 -0.34
CA PRO A 13 -3.49 6.81 0.74
C PRO A 13 -2.15 7.23 0.15
N ASP A 14 -1.87 8.54 0.13
CA ASP A 14 -0.68 9.09 -0.51
C ASP A 14 0.57 8.42 0.07
N ASN A 15 1.30 7.68 -0.78
CA ASN A 15 2.46 6.90 -0.38
C ASN A 15 3.72 7.78 -0.27
N TRP A 16 3.70 8.77 0.62
CA TRP A 16 4.82 9.69 0.87
C TRP A 16 6.10 8.96 1.30
N ARG A 17 5.96 7.81 1.96
CA ARG A 17 7.10 6.93 2.30
C ARG A 17 7.77 6.36 1.05
N GLY A 18 6.97 5.96 0.05
CA GLY A 18 7.44 5.50 -1.24
C GLY A 18 8.25 6.58 -1.98
N ILE A 19 7.75 7.82 -2.06
CA ILE A 19 8.50 8.91 -2.70
C ILE A 19 9.85 9.12 -2.02
N ARG A 20 9.90 9.16 -0.68
CA ARG A 20 11.15 9.37 0.05
C ARG A 20 12.17 8.27 -0.23
N LEU A 21 11.73 7.02 -0.29
CA LEU A 21 12.62 5.90 -0.63
C LEU A 21 13.18 6.02 -2.05
N VAL A 22 12.34 6.37 -3.03
CA VAL A 22 12.76 6.58 -4.42
C VAL A 22 13.72 7.76 -4.51
N ASN A 23 13.48 8.84 -3.76
CA ASN A 23 14.36 9.99 -3.77
C ASN A 23 15.72 9.70 -3.10
N ALA A 24 15.74 8.93 -2.01
CA ALA A 24 16.98 8.47 -1.40
C ALA A 24 17.83 7.63 -2.38
N TYR A 25 17.18 6.72 -3.13
CA TYR A 25 17.83 5.99 -4.22
C TYR A 25 18.39 6.93 -5.29
N ARG A 26 17.61 7.95 -5.69
CA ARG A 26 18.02 8.93 -6.71
C ARG A 26 19.25 9.72 -6.27
N VAL A 27 19.27 10.23 -5.05
CA VAL A 27 20.41 10.97 -4.49
C VAL A 27 21.64 10.06 -4.42
N PHE A 28 21.48 8.82 -3.93
CA PHE A 28 22.55 7.83 -3.93
C PHE A 28 23.10 7.56 -5.34
N LEU A 29 22.21 7.37 -6.32
CA LEU A 29 22.59 7.14 -7.71
C LEU A 29 23.34 8.33 -8.30
N ALA A 30 22.85 9.55 -8.06
CA ALA A 30 23.52 10.76 -8.54
C ALA A 30 24.92 10.92 -7.95
N PHE A 31 25.07 10.68 -6.65
CA PHE A 31 26.39 10.66 -6.02
C PHE A 31 27.28 9.56 -6.60
N ALA A 32 26.74 8.36 -6.85
CA ALA A 32 27.51 7.27 -7.45
C ALA A 32 27.98 7.62 -8.88
N LEU A 33 27.15 8.28 -9.69
CA LEU A 33 27.52 8.73 -11.03
C LEU A 33 28.59 9.83 -10.99
N VAL A 34 28.46 10.80 -10.09
CA VAL A 34 29.49 11.85 -9.91
C VAL A 34 30.79 11.24 -9.40
N ALA A 35 30.73 10.32 -8.43
CA ALA A 35 31.89 9.59 -7.93
C ALA A 35 32.58 8.79 -9.05
N ALA A 36 31.80 8.14 -9.92
CA ALA A 36 32.31 7.46 -11.09
C ALA A 36 33.02 8.45 -12.05
N ALA A 37 32.41 9.61 -12.31
CA ALA A 37 32.98 10.64 -13.17
C ALA A 37 34.32 11.19 -12.65
N ILE A 38 34.41 11.54 -11.36
CA ILE A 38 35.65 12.09 -10.78
C ILE A 38 36.76 11.05 -10.60
N SER A 39 36.40 9.77 -10.43
CA SER A 39 37.38 8.71 -10.16
C SER A 39 38.25 8.36 -11.36
N GLY A 40 37.89 8.82 -12.57
CA GLY A 40 38.52 8.43 -13.83
C GLY A 40 38.34 6.94 -14.19
N ARG A 41 37.70 6.14 -13.33
CA ARG A 41 37.28 4.75 -13.59
C ARG A 41 35.86 4.66 -14.10
N GLY A 42 35.08 5.74 -13.99
CA GLY A 42 33.78 5.90 -14.64
C GLY A 42 33.84 5.42 -16.08
N PRO A 43 34.72 5.97 -16.95
CA PRO A 43 34.86 5.60 -18.36
C PRO A 43 35.10 4.11 -18.64
N GLN A 44 35.46 3.26 -17.67
CA GLN A 44 35.57 1.82 -17.89
C GLN A 44 34.23 1.08 -17.80
N VAL A 45 33.22 1.72 -17.22
CA VAL A 45 31.88 1.15 -16.98
C VAL A 45 30.77 2.03 -17.59
N PHE A 46 30.94 3.35 -17.56
CA PHE A 46 30.03 4.40 -18.01
C PHE A 46 30.81 5.57 -18.62
N GLY A 47 30.37 6.19 -19.72
CA GLY A 47 31.12 7.30 -20.34
C GLY A 47 32.35 6.86 -21.16
N GLN A 48 32.33 5.63 -21.69
CA GLN A 48 33.37 5.09 -22.59
C GLN A 48 33.52 5.92 -23.87
N GLN A 49 32.43 6.52 -24.31
CA GLN A 49 32.33 7.18 -25.59
C GLN A 49 32.65 8.68 -25.49
N ASP A 50 32.03 9.36 -24.51
CA ASP A 50 32.35 10.75 -24.19
C ASP A 50 32.33 10.97 -22.67
N SER A 51 33.52 11.08 -22.09
CA SER A 51 33.70 11.29 -20.65
C SER A 51 33.30 12.71 -20.19
N TYR A 52 33.33 13.71 -21.06
CA TYR A 52 32.91 15.08 -20.72
C TYR A 52 31.40 15.19 -20.66
N LEU A 53 30.70 14.64 -21.66
CA LEU A 53 29.23 14.52 -21.64
C LEU A 53 28.77 13.73 -20.41
N PHE A 54 29.41 12.59 -20.13
CA PHE A 54 29.08 11.79 -18.94
C PHE A 54 29.25 12.59 -17.63
N ALA A 55 30.34 13.34 -17.48
CA ALA A 55 30.54 14.17 -16.29
C ALA A 55 29.49 15.28 -16.19
N PHE A 56 29.15 15.93 -17.31
CA PHE A 56 28.10 16.94 -17.37
C PHE A 56 26.75 16.38 -16.95
N ASP A 57 26.37 15.21 -17.49
CA ASP A 57 25.12 14.53 -17.15
C ASP A 57 25.08 14.10 -15.68
N ALA A 58 26.19 13.60 -15.13
CA ALA A 58 26.28 13.19 -13.73
C ALA A 58 26.10 14.38 -12.77
N TRP A 59 26.77 15.51 -13.03
CA TRP A 59 26.62 16.73 -12.24
C TRP A 59 25.22 17.33 -12.40
N GLY A 60 24.69 17.36 -13.63
CA GLY A 60 23.33 17.80 -13.92
C GLY A 60 22.29 16.96 -13.18
N TYR A 61 22.49 15.64 -13.13
CA TYR A 61 21.62 14.75 -12.39
C TYR A 61 21.64 14.99 -10.89
N LEU A 62 22.82 15.27 -10.32
CA LEU A 62 22.94 15.60 -8.91
C LEU A 62 22.18 16.88 -8.57
N VAL A 63 22.29 17.92 -9.39
CA VAL A 63 21.51 19.16 -9.22
C VAL A 63 20.02 18.90 -9.33
N LEU A 64 19.60 18.09 -10.32
CA LEU A 64 18.20 17.70 -10.49
C LEU A 64 17.68 16.91 -9.27
N ALA A 65 18.46 15.96 -8.76
CA ALA A 65 18.11 15.16 -7.59
C ALA A 65 17.96 16.02 -6.33
N MET A 66 18.87 16.98 -6.10
CA MET A 66 18.74 17.95 -5.02
C MET A 66 17.50 18.84 -5.19
N GLY A 67 17.22 19.30 -6.42
CA GLY A 67 16.02 20.08 -6.72
C GLY A 67 14.72 19.31 -6.44
N PHE A 68 14.70 18.01 -6.74
CA PHE A 68 13.57 17.13 -6.43
C PHE A 68 13.40 16.85 -4.93
N GLU A 69 14.49 16.68 -4.17
CA GLU A 69 14.43 16.61 -2.69
C GLU A 69 13.87 17.91 -2.11
N PHE A 70 14.36 19.06 -2.59
CA PHE A 70 13.89 20.36 -2.13
C PHE A 70 12.39 20.56 -2.42
N LEU A 71 11.94 20.18 -3.63
CA LEU A 71 10.54 20.24 -4.01
C LEU A 71 9.65 19.34 -3.11
N LEU A 72 10.20 18.22 -2.65
CA LEU A 72 9.55 17.30 -1.71
C LEU A 72 9.45 17.90 -0.31
N GLU A 73 10.53 18.48 0.22
CA GLU A 73 10.55 19.09 1.55
C GLU A 73 9.60 20.29 1.65
N LEU A 74 9.55 21.11 0.60
CA LEU A 74 8.70 22.30 0.55
C LEU A 74 7.22 22.01 0.24
N HIS A 75 6.87 20.75 -0.08
CA HIS A 75 5.50 20.34 -0.42
C HIS A 75 4.85 21.22 -1.51
N VAL A 76 5.65 21.70 -2.48
CA VAL A 76 5.19 22.68 -3.49
C VAL A 76 4.16 22.08 -4.45
N LEU A 77 4.31 20.79 -4.77
CA LEU A 77 3.43 20.06 -5.69
C LEU A 77 2.69 18.93 -4.97
N PRO A 78 1.48 18.57 -5.45
CA PRO A 78 0.80 17.36 -5.00
C PRO A 78 1.52 16.10 -5.51
N PHE A 79 1.30 14.97 -4.83
CA PHE A 79 1.98 13.68 -5.04
C PHE A 79 2.09 13.25 -6.51
N ARG A 80 0.96 13.18 -7.24
CA ARG A 80 0.92 12.61 -8.60
C ARG A 80 1.78 13.38 -9.62
N PRO A 81 1.60 14.69 -9.84
CA PRO A 81 2.42 15.42 -10.81
C PRO A 81 3.90 15.45 -10.42
N GLN A 82 4.23 15.51 -9.12
CA GLN A 82 5.61 15.42 -8.66
C GLN A 82 6.24 14.07 -9.03
N ALA A 83 5.53 12.97 -8.79
CA ALA A 83 6.01 11.63 -9.12
C ALA A 83 6.20 11.43 -10.64
N HIS A 84 5.32 11.99 -11.47
CA HIS A 84 5.48 12.00 -12.93
C HIS A 84 6.69 12.81 -13.40
N LEU A 85 6.90 13.99 -12.82
CA LEU A 85 8.06 14.86 -13.12
C LEU A 85 9.37 14.16 -12.79
N HIS A 86 9.41 13.54 -11.61
CA HIS A 86 10.51 12.73 -11.13
C HIS A 86 10.85 11.58 -12.10
N ALA A 87 9.84 10.80 -12.51
CA ALA A 87 10.02 9.68 -13.43
C ALA A 87 10.49 10.12 -14.82
N LEU A 88 9.95 11.22 -15.35
CA LEU A 88 10.40 11.77 -16.64
C LEU A 88 11.84 12.30 -16.56
N GLY A 89 12.18 13.00 -15.48
CA GLY A 89 13.53 13.49 -15.25
C GLY A 89 14.56 12.36 -15.19
N ASP A 90 14.27 11.32 -14.41
CA ASP A 90 15.14 10.13 -14.33
C ASP A 90 15.31 9.47 -15.70
N LEU A 91 14.22 9.33 -16.47
CA LEU A 91 14.30 8.69 -17.77
C LEU A 91 15.16 9.47 -18.77
N ILE A 92 14.97 10.79 -18.84
CA ILE A 92 15.75 11.66 -19.74
C ILE A 92 17.24 11.57 -19.38
N VAL A 93 17.58 11.71 -18.10
CA VAL A 93 18.98 11.68 -17.67
C VAL A 93 19.61 10.30 -17.93
N LEU A 94 18.91 9.21 -17.65
CA LEU A 94 19.45 7.88 -17.89
C LEU A 94 19.70 7.61 -19.38
N VAL A 95 18.87 8.17 -20.27
CA VAL A 95 19.10 8.09 -21.73
C VAL A 95 20.30 8.95 -22.14
N LEU A 96 20.51 10.12 -21.56
CA LEU A 96 21.71 10.94 -21.81
C LEU A 96 22.98 10.24 -21.34
N VAL A 97 22.96 9.67 -20.12
CA VAL A 97 24.05 8.85 -19.59
C VAL A 97 24.30 7.63 -20.49
N MET A 98 23.23 7.04 -21.06
CA MET A 98 23.33 5.95 -22.02
C MET A 98 24.06 6.38 -23.30
N HIS A 99 23.70 7.54 -23.85
CA HIS A 99 24.34 8.12 -25.02
C HIS A 99 25.84 8.37 -24.76
N ALA A 100 26.17 9.08 -23.66
CA ALA A 100 27.55 9.37 -23.28
C ALA A 100 28.40 8.10 -23.05
N SER A 101 27.75 6.99 -22.71
CA SER A 101 28.41 5.70 -22.49
C SER A 101 28.53 4.82 -23.73
N GLY A 102 27.97 5.23 -24.88
CA GLY A 102 28.07 4.48 -26.14
C GLY A 102 27.04 3.36 -26.32
N GLY A 103 25.93 3.39 -25.58
CA GLY A 103 24.78 2.53 -25.87
C GLY A 103 24.10 1.85 -24.68
N PRO A 104 23.06 1.03 -24.93
CA PRO A 104 22.20 0.42 -23.91
C PRO A 104 22.83 -0.75 -23.14
N GLY A 105 24.07 -1.14 -23.45
CA GLY A 105 24.74 -2.28 -22.83
C GLY A 105 25.16 -2.08 -21.37
N GLY A 106 25.53 -3.18 -20.71
CA GLY A 106 26.21 -3.16 -19.42
C GLY A 106 25.38 -2.61 -18.25
N GLY A 107 25.99 -1.73 -17.44
CA GLY A 107 25.39 -1.22 -16.21
C GLY A 107 24.17 -0.31 -16.42
N ILE A 108 24.04 0.31 -17.59
CA ILE A 108 22.97 1.28 -17.89
C ILE A 108 21.63 0.59 -18.03
N ALA A 109 21.62 -0.59 -18.66
CA ALA A 109 20.44 -1.44 -18.71
C ALA A 109 19.89 -1.72 -17.30
N LEU A 110 20.76 -2.06 -16.35
CA LEU A 110 20.37 -2.34 -14.97
C LEU A 110 19.81 -1.09 -14.28
N LEU A 111 20.47 0.06 -14.45
CA LEU A 111 20.04 1.34 -13.89
C LEU A 111 18.65 1.75 -14.39
N MET A 112 18.42 1.63 -15.70
CA MET A 112 17.12 1.86 -16.34
C MET A 112 16.04 0.93 -15.80
N ILE A 113 16.35 -0.37 -15.69
CA ILE A 113 15.42 -1.37 -15.15
C ILE A 113 15.01 -1.02 -13.71
N VAL A 114 15.98 -0.67 -12.86
CA VAL A 114 15.71 -0.31 -11.46
C VAL A 114 14.89 0.98 -11.39
N SER A 115 15.27 2.02 -12.14
CA SER A 115 14.58 3.31 -12.15
C SER A 115 13.12 3.20 -12.63
N VAL A 116 12.88 2.51 -13.75
CA VAL A 116 11.54 2.26 -14.27
C VAL A 116 10.74 1.36 -13.33
N GLY A 117 11.38 0.38 -12.69
CA GLY A 117 10.76 -0.46 -11.67
C GLY A 117 10.30 0.33 -10.44
N LEU A 118 11.14 1.25 -9.94
CA LEU A 118 10.78 2.14 -8.83
C LEU A 118 9.62 3.07 -9.22
N THR A 119 9.66 3.63 -10.44
CA THR A 119 8.56 4.44 -10.99
C THR A 119 7.27 3.63 -11.08
N ALA A 120 7.35 2.38 -11.53
CA ALA A 120 6.20 1.49 -11.63
C ALA A 120 5.57 1.20 -10.27
N VAL A 121 6.39 0.97 -9.24
CA VAL A 121 5.91 0.77 -7.86
C VAL A 121 5.29 2.06 -7.31
N LEU A 122 5.83 3.22 -7.68
CA LEU A 122 5.39 4.51 -7.14
C LEU A 122 4.09 5.02 -7.76
N LEU A 123 3.94 4.91 -9.09
CA LEU A 123 2.78 5.43 -9.83
C LEU A 123 1.72 4.35 -10.14
N GLY A 124 2.02 3.10 -9.86
CA GLY A 124 1.14 1.95 -10.11
C GLY A 124 1.22 1.39 -11.54
N ALA A 125 0.57 0.25 -11.73
CA ALA A 125 0.61 -0.56 -12.95
C ALA A 125 0.25 0.20 -14.25
N GLY A 126 -0.72 1.10 -14.18
CA GLY A 126 -1.21 1.84 -15.35
C GLY A 126 -0.13 2.77 -15.92
N ALA A 127 0.52 3.54 -15.06
CA ALA A 127 1.61 4.43 -15.46
C ALA A 127 2.87 3.64 -15.82
N ALA A 128 3.17 2.56 -15.10
CA ALA A 128 4.33 1.70 -15.32
C ALA A 128 4.48 1.26 -16.79
N MET A 129 3.39 0.80 -17.39
CA MET A 129 3.40 0.32 -18.78
C MET A 129 3.68 1.47 -19.77
N GLY A 130 3.14 2.66 -19.49
CA GLY A 130 3.41 3.87 -20.27
C GLY A 130 4.88 4.30 -20.20
N TYR A 131 5.48 4.27 -19.00
CA TYR A 131 6.90 4.59 -18.83
C TYR A 131 7.81 3.52 -19.45
N ALA A 132 7.46 2.24 -19.38
CA ALA A 132 8.20 1.19 -20.07
C ALA A 132 8.18 1.38 -21.60
N ALA A 133 7.02 1.74 -22.16
CA ALA A 133 6.89 2.05 -23.57
C ALA A 133 7.72 3.29 -23.96
N LEU A 134 7.60 4.38 -23.19
CA LEU A 134 8.34 5.61 -23.42
C LEU A 134 9.86 5.38 -23.34
N ALA A 135 10.31 4.65 -22.32
CA ALA A 135 11.71 4.30 -22.13
C ALA A 135 12.23 3.44 -23.29
N THR A 136 11.44 2.46 -23.74
CA THR A 136 11.80 1.65 -24.91
C THR A 136 11.93 2.51 -26.16
N LEU A 137 11.00 3.43 -26.39
CA LEU A 137 11.06 4.34 -27.54
C LEU A 137 12.28 5.26 -27.47
N MET A 138 12.62 5.81 -26.29
CA MET A 138 13.81 6.62 -26.13
C MET A 138 15.08 5.81 -26.34
N VAL A 139 15.17 4.60 -25.81
CA VAL A 139 16.34 3.72 -26.02
C VAL A 139 16.52 3.37 -27.48
N LEU A 140 15.44 3.01 -28.18
CA LEU A 140 15.49 2.68 -29.60
C LEU A 140 15.83 3.90 -30.45
N GLY A 141 15.19 5.04 -30.15
CA GLY A 141 15.45 6.32 -30.81
C GLY A 141 16.90 6.76 -30.66
N GLU A 142 17.43 6.64 -29.44
CA GLU A 142 18.83 6.93 -29.13
C GLU A 142 19.77 5.97 -29.86
N THR A 143 19.49 4.67 -29.84
CA THR A 143 20.32 3.68 -30.58
C THR A 143 20.33 3.96 -32.08
N ILE A 144 19.19 4.38 -32.65
CA ILE A 144 19.11 4.79 -34.07
C ILE A 144 19.93 6.07 -34.29
N TYR A 145 19.76 7.07 -33.43
CA TYR A 145 20.48 8.35 -33.52
C TYR A 145 22.00 8.13 -33.47
N ALA A 146 22.48 7.45 -32.44
CA ALA A 146 23.90 7.14 -32.25
C ALA A 146 24.51 6.30 -33.38
N THR A 147 23.73 5.39 -33.98
CA THR A 147 24.18 4.61 -35.14
C THR A 147 24.36 5.48 -36.38
N TRP A 148 23.46 6.44 -36.60
CA TRP A 148 23.43 7.24 -37.83
C TRP A 148 24.32 8.48 -37.77
N VAL A 149 24.39 9.12 -36.60
CA VAL A 149 25.10 10.39 -36.41
C VAL A 149 26.51 10.14 -35.90
N ASP A 150 26.65 9.39 -34.82
CA ASP A 150 27.93 9.21 -34.13
C ASP A 150 28.71 7.97 -34.58
N HIS A 151 28.14 7.19 -35.50
CA HIS A 151 28.73 5.99 -36.11
C HIS A 151 29.12 4.93 -35.08
N PHE A 152 28.38 4.83 -33.97
CA PHE A 152 28.60 3.79 -32.96
C PHE A 152 28.28 2.40 -33.50
N GLU A 153 28.79 1.37 -32.82
CA GLU A 153 28.42 0.00 -33.13
C GLU A 153 26.92 -0.22 -33.00
N ARG A 154 26.34 -0.97 -33.94
CA ARG A 154 24.91 -1.26 -33.98
C ARG A 154 24.50 -2.18 -32.84
N GLN A 155 24.00 -1.60 -31.75
CA GLN A 155 23.53 -2.32 -30.57
C GLN A 155 22.01 -2.53 -30.52
N PHE A 156 21.36 -2.71 -31.68
CA PHE A 156 19.89 -2.89 -31.76
C PHE A 156 19.37 -4.10 -30.97
N ALA A 157 20.14 -5.18 -30.90
CA ALA A 157 19.77 -6.35 -30.11
C ALA A 157 19.76 -6.06 -28.60
N ALA A 158 20.77 -5.33 -28.10
CA ALA A 158 20.83 -4.92 -26.71
C ALA A 158 19.70 -3.91 -26.37
N ALA A 159 19.43 -2.96 -27.26
CA ALA A 159 18.32 -2.02 -27.15
C ALA A 159 16.95 -2.74 -27.06
N GLY A 160 16.73 -3.72 -27.94
CA GLY A 160 15.51 -4.53 -27.94
C GLY A 160 15.36 -5.39 -26.68
N PHE A 161 16.45 -6.00 -26.21
CA PHE A 161 16.44 -6.77 -24.97
C PHE A 161 16.18 -5.89 -23.74
N LEU A 162 16.77 -4.70 -23.68
CA LEU A 162 16.50 -3.73 -22.63
C LEU A 162 15.02 -3.32 -22.65
N GLY A 163 14.48 -2.95 -23.81
CA GLY A 163 13.06 -2.64 -23.96
C GLY A 163 12.15 -3.77 -23.47
N PHE A 164 12.44 -5.01 -23.89
CA PHE A 164 11.73 -6.19 -23.42
C PHE A 164 11.81 -6.34 -21.89
N ALA A 165 13.00 -6.18 -21.30
CA ALA A 165 13.18 -6.28 -19.85
C ALA A 165 12.38 -5.20 -19.09
N LEU A 166 12.32 -3.96 -19.60
CA LEU A 166 11.52 -2.89 -19.01
C LEU A 166 10.02 -3.24 -19.00
N PHE A 167 9.51 -3.82 -20.08
CA PHE A 167 8.14 -4.31 -20.14
C PHE A 167 7.88 -5.47 -19.17
N VAL A 168 8.80 -6.43 -19.08
CA VAL A 168 8.71 -7.54 -18.12
C VAL A 168 8.63 -7.02 -16.69
N VAL A 169 9.47 -6.04 -16.33
CA VAL A 169 9.48 -5.44 -15.00
C VAL A 169 8.17 -4.70 -14.71
N ALA A 170 7.68 -3.89 -15.66
CA ALA A 170 6.39 -3.22 -15.54
C ALA A 170 5.24 -4.22 -15.37
N MET A 171 5.26 -5.32 -16.13
CA MET A 171 4.27 -6.39 -16.02
C MET A 171 4.34 -7.12 -14.67
N LEU A 172 5.54 -7.41 -14.17
CA LEU A 172 5.72 -8.00 -12.85
C LEU A 172 5.13 -7.11 -11.78
N VAL A 173 5.49 -5.82 -11.74
CA VAL A 173 4.93 -4.86 -10.78
C VAL A 173 3.40 -4.83 -10.88
N ALA A 174 2.85 -4.80 -12.10
CA ALA A 174 1.40 -4.83 -12.30
C ALA A 174 0.74 -6.10 -11.72
N THR A 175 1.35 -7.28 -11.92
CA THR A 175 0.84 -8.53 -11.36
C THR A 175 0.97 -8.59 -9.84
N PHE A 176 2.03 -8.04 -9.27
CA PHE A 176 2.22 -7.92 -7.82
C PHE A 176 1.15 -7.04 -7.20
N GLU A 177 0.89 -5.88 -7.80
CA GLU A 177 -0.15 -4.96 -7.35
C GLU A 177 -1.52 -5.64 -7.36
N GLN A 178 -1.84 -6.38 -8.43
CA GLN A 178 -3.08 -7.16 -8.51
C GLN A 178 -3.18 -8.24 -7.43
N ARG A 179 -2.07 -8.92 -7.10
CA ARG A 179 -2.04 -9.94 -6.03
C ARG A 179 -2.27 -9.31 -4.66
N VAL A 180 -1.62 -8.19 -4.36
CA VAL A 180 -1.81 -7.45 -3.10
C VAL A 180 -3.26 -7.01 -2.95
N ARG A 181 -3.83 -6.36 -3.98
CA ARG A 181 -5.24 -5.93 -3.99
C ARG A 181 -6.21 -7.11 -3.87
N ARG A 182 -5.89 -8.29 -4.41
CA ARG A 182 -6.69 -9.52 -4.23
C ARG A 182 -6.60 -10.06 -2.79
N GLY A 183 -5.43 -10.00 -2.16
CA GLY A 183 -5.22 -10.39 -0.76
C GLY A 183 -6.01 -9.51 0.22
N GLU A 184 -5.99 -8.19 0.02
CA GLU A 184 -6.77 -7.24 0.83
C GLU A 184 -8.29 -7.53 0.76
N ARG A 185 -8.80 -7.88 -0.43
CA ARG A 185 -10.21 -8.26 -0.61
C ARG A 185 -10.59 -9.55 0.13
N ILE A 186 -9.62 -10.45 0.38
CA ILE A 186 -9.84 -11.69 1.13
C ILE A 186 -9.80 -11.39 2.65
N THR A 187 -8.92 -10.51 3.11
CA THR A 187 -8.87 -10.07 4.52
C THR A 187 -10.11 -9.28 4.95
N GLN A 188 -10.59 -8.35 4.10
CA GLN A 188 -11.83 -7.61 4.36
C GLN A 188 -13.09 -8.50 4.41
N ARG A 189 -13.04 -9.70 3.80
CA ARG A 189 -14.12 -10.69 3.94
C ARG A 189 -14.02 -11.44 5.27
N ARG A 190 -12.80 -11.76 5.73
CA ARG A 190 -12.59 -12.41 7.03
C ARG A 190 -13.00 -11.54 8.22
N GLU A 191 -12.83 -10.21 8.15
CA GLU A 191 -13.30 -9.30 9.21
C GLU A 191 -14.83 -9.30 9.35
N ARG A 192 -15.58 -9.44 8.24
CA ARG A 192 -17.05 -9.55 8.29
C ARG A 192 -17.52 -10.91 8.77
N GLU A 193 -16.80 -11.97 8.41
CA GLU A 193 -17.14 -13.34 8.78
C GLU A 193 -16.89 -13.62 10.27
N VAL A 194 -15.83 -13.04 10.86
CA VAL A 194 -15.54 -13.11 12.31
C VAL A 194 -16.61 -12.38 13.13
N ASN A 195 -17.04 -11.18 12.70
CA ASN A 195 -18.12 -10.46 13.38
C ASN A 195 -19.47 -11.19 13.27
N TYR A 196 -19.79 -11.74 12.09
CA TYR A 196 -21.05 -12.46 11.87
C TYR A 196 -21.15 -13.75 12.70
N LEU A 197 -20.06 -14.49 12.85
CA LEU A 197 -20.02 -15.71 13.68
C LEU A 197 -20.11 -15.39 15.17
N SER A 198 -19.54 -14.28 15.63
CA SER A 198 -19.66 -13.83 17.03
C SER A 198 -21.11 -13.46 17.38
N THR A 199 -21.77 -12.65 16.55
CA THR A 199 -23.17 -12.25 16.78
C THR A 199 -24.12 -13.45 16.72
N LEU A 200 -23.90 -14.39 15.79
CA LEU A 200 -24.70 -15.61 15.72
C LEU A 200 -24.52 -16.52 16.94
N ALA A 201 -23.28 -16.69 17.44
CA ALA A 201 -23.03 -17.52 18.60
C ALA A 201 -23.77 -16.99 19.85
N VAL A 202 -23.76 -15.68 20.07
CA VAL A 202 -24.48 -15.05 21.19
C VAL A 202 -25.99 -15.19 21.04
N GLN A 203 -26.54 -15.05 19.83
CA GLN A 203 -27.97 -15.18 19.59
C GLN A 203 -28.49 -16.62 19.75
N ILE A 204 -27.69 -17.61 19.36
CA ILE A 204 -28.00 -19.04 19.59
C ILE A 204 -28.00 -19.36 21.08
N ILE A 205 -27.06 -18.79 21.84
CA ILE A 205 -27.03 -18.96 23.29
C ILE A 205 -28.27 -18.28 23.89
N GLU A 206 -28.56 -17.01 23.59
CA GLU A 206 -29.71 -16.28 24.16
C GLU A 206 -31.09 -16.93 23.88
N GLN A 207 -31.27 -17.63 22.75
CA GLN A 207 -32.51 -18.34 22.42
C GLN A 207 -32.53 -19.82 22.84
N SER A 208 -31.46 -20.34 23.44
CA SER A 208 -31.40 -21.73 23.88
C SER A 208 -32.37 -22.00 25.04
N SER A 209 -33.14 -23.08 24.95
CA SER A 209 -34.04 -23.54 26.03
C SER A 209 -33.30 -24.04 27.27
N ASN A 210 -31.98 -24.24 27.17
CA ASN A 210 -31.14 -24.67 28.27
C ASN A 210 -30.56 -23.45 29.00
N GLY A 211 -30.72 -23.43 30.33
CA GLY A 211 -30.09 -22.41 31.16
C GLY A 211 -28.56 -22.55 31.16
N VAL A 212 -27.86 -21.52 30.69
CA VAL A 212 -26.40 -21.44 30.73
C VAL A 212 -25.98 -20.41 31.79
N LEU A 213 -25.10 -20.84 32.69
CA LEU A 213 -24.47 -20.04 33.73
C LEU A 213 -22.96 -20.30 33.65
N ILE A 214 -22.17 -19.26 33.43
CA ILE A 214 -20.71 -19.34 33.47
C ILE A 214 -20.27 -18.64 34.75
N SER A 215 -19.47 -19.33 35.56
CA SER A 215 -18.93 -18.78 36.79
C SER A 215 -17.43 -19.03 36.88
N GLU A 216 -16.71 -18.04 37.41
CA GLU A 216 -15.32 -18.21 37.77
C GLU A 216 -15.14 -19.29 38.87
N PRO A 217 -13.94 -19.88 39.00
CA PRO A 217 -13.62 -20.83 40.07
C PRO A 217 -13.87 -20.29 41.48
N MET A 218 -13.90 -18.96 41.66
CA MET A 218 -14.19 -18.28 42.93
C MET A 218 -15.70 -18.18 43.23
N GLY A 219 -16.57 -18.69 42.37
CA GLY A 219 -18.03 -18.71 42.56
C GLY A 219 -18.76 -17.43 42.14
N GLN A 220 -18.11 -16.55 41.39
CA GLN A 220 -18.72 -15.33 40.86
C GLN A 220 -19.25 -15.61 39.43
N VAL A 221 -20.45 -15.13 39.10
CA VAL A 221 -21.13 -15.41 37.83
C VAL A 221 -20.76 -14.34 36.79
N ASP A 222 -20.18 -14.77 35.67
CA ASP A 222 -19.74 -13.89 34.58
C ASP A 222 -20.79 -13.73 33.48
N TYR A 223 -21.57 -14.78 33.24
CA TYR A 223 -22.60 -14.77 32.22
C TYR A 223 -23.78 -15.66 32.63
N ILE A 224 -24.98 -15.13 32.42
CA ILE A 224 -26.23 -15.84 32.61
C ILE A 224 -27.14 -15.57 31.41
N ASN A 225 -27.66 -16.62 30.81
CA ASN A 225 -28.59 -16.54 29.68
C ASN A 225 -30.05 -16.32 30.14
N SER A 226 -30.92 -15.77 29.29
CA SER A 226 -32.36 -15.58 29.50
C SER A 226 -33.08 -16.83 30.02
N ALA A 227 -32.81 -18.02 29.49
CA ALA A 227 -33.38 -19.28 30.00
C ALA A 227 -32.92 -19.59 31.43
N ALA A 228 -31.65 -19.34 31.77
CA ALA A 228 -31.14 -19.50 33.14
C ALA A 228 -31.74 -18.45 34.09
N ARG A 229 -31.88 -17.19 33.64
CA ARG A 229 -32.57 -16.13 34.41
C ARG A 229 -34.00 -16.52 34.71
N ASN A 230 -34.74 -17.06 33.74
CA ASN A 230 -36.13 -17.47 33.94
C ASN A 230 -36.23 -18.67 34.90
N LEU A 231 -35.37 -19.68 34.76
CA LEU A 231 -35.34 -20.83 35.67
C LEU A 231 -34.92 -20.44 37.10
N LEU A 232 -33.97 -19.50 37.24
CA LEU A 232 -33.53 -18.98 38.54
C LEU A 232 -34.52 -17.99 39.15
N ALA A 233 -35.26 -17.21 38.34
CA ALA A 233 -36.32 -16.32 38.80
C ALA A 233 -37.53 -17.11 39.34
N VAL A 234 -37.90 -18.20 38.68
CA VAL A 234 -38.93 -19.13 39.18
C VAL A 234 -38.51 -19.73 40.52
N ARG A 235 -37.21 -20.01 40.71
CA ARG A 235 -36.67 -20.49 41.99
C ARG A 235 -36.58 -19.40 43.05
N ARG A 236 -36.20 -18.18 42.67
CA ARG A 236 -36.15 -17.00 43.55
C ARG A 236 -37.55 -16.62 44.04
N GLN A 237 -38.59 -16.79 43.23
CA GLN A 237 -39.97 -16.58 43.64
C GLN A 237 -40.50 -17.69 44.57
N GLY A 238 -39.86 -18.85 44.59
CA GLY A 238 -40.08 -19.91 45.59
C GLY A 238 -39.32 -19.71 46.91
N ASP A 239 -38.18 -19.00 46.89
CA ASP A 239 -37.32 -18.79 48.07
C ASP A 239 -37.41 -17.37 48.68
N LEU A 240 -37.92 -16.36 47.96
CA LEU A 240 -38.10 -14.99 48.48
C LEU A 240 -39.48 -14.76 49.12
N ALA A 241 -39.83 -15.64 50.05
CA ALA A 241 -40.70 -15.26 51.16
C ALA A 241 -39.97 -14.38 52.21
N ASP A 242 -38.70 -14.03 52.02
CA ASP A 242 -38.03 -13.01 52.83
C ASP A 242 -36.94 -12.24 52.05
N LYS A 243 -37.10 -10.91 52.05
CA LYS A 243 -36.16 -9.81 51.75
C LYS A 243 -35.79 -9.42 50.31
N SER A 244 -36.10 -8.14 50.08
CA SER A 244 -35.85 -7.26 48.93
C SER A 244 -34.38 -6.97 48.68
N VAL A 245 -33.98 -6.97 47.41
CA VAL A 245 -32.77 -6.29 46.91
C VAL A 245 -33.12 -5.61 45.59
N ASP A 246 -33.08 -4.28 45.59
CA ASP A 246 -33.00 -3.45 44.38
C ASP A 246 -31.60 -2.84 44.37
N GLU A 247 -30.72 -3.28 43.45
CA GLU A 247 -29.51 -2.56 42.98
C GLU A 247 -28.65 -3.35 41.95
N GLU A 248 -29.09 -4.53 41.46
CA GLU A 248 -28.23 -5.48 40.72
C GLU A 248 -28.14 -5.24 39.19
N SER A 249 -28.99 -4.39 38.61
CA SER A 249 -29.07 -4.22 37.14
C SER A 249 -27.99 -3.30 36.54
N ILE A 250 -27.40 -2.38 37.32
CA ILE A 250 -26.42 -1.40 36.83
C ILE A 250 -24.99 -1.97 36.84
N PHE A 251 -24.69 -2.91 37.75
CA PHE A 251 -23.35 -3.50 37.85
C PHE A 251 -23.05 -4.58 36.81
N THR A 252 -24.10 -5.24 36.30
CA THR A 252 -23.94 -6.34 35.33
C THR A 252 -23.52 -5.81 33.95
N SER A 253 -24.05 -4.65 33.52
CA SER A 253 -23.70 -4.04 32.24
C SER A 253 -22.28 -3.45 32.23
N LEU A 254 -21.80 -2.94 33.36
CA LEU A 254 -20.45 -2.37 33.50
C LEU A 254 -19.33 -3.45 33.46
N ARG A 255 -19.60 -4.69 33.90
CA ARG A 255 -18.56 -5.73 34.04
C ARG A 255 -18.37 -6.64 32.82
N LEU A 256 -19.37 -6.73 31.94
CA LEU A 256 -19.23 -7.40 30.64
C LEU A 256 -18.20 -6.69 29.74
N GLN A 257 -18.11 -5.37 29.86
CA GLN A 257 -17.17 -4.53 29.09
C GLN A 257 -15.70 -4.85 29.40
N ASP A 258 -15.39 -5.21 30.65
CA ASP A 258 -14.02 -5.31 31.17
C ASP A 258 -13.43 -6.73 31.06
N ALA A 259 -14.25 -7.80 31.09
CA ALA A 259 -13.76 -9.19 31.06
C ALA A 259 -13.65 -9.75 29.62
N HIS A 260 -14.55 -9.37 28.71
CA HIS A 260 -14.55 -9.83 27.32
C HIS A 260 -15.07 -8.75 26.36
N PRO A 261 -14.19 -7.84 25.88
CA PRO A 261 -14.61 -6.68 25.08
C PRO A 261 -15.33 -7.05 23.78
N ASP A 262 -15.01 -8.21 23.19
CA ASP A 262 -15.63 -8.70 21.95
C ASP A 262 -17.08 -9.15 22.15
N LEU A 263 -17.45 -9.65 23.34
CA LEU A 263 -18.82 -10.06 23.68
C LEU A 263 -19.68 -8.87 24.09
N ALA A 264 -19.10 -7.89 24.80
CA ALA A 264 -19.77 -6.63 25.10
C ALA A 264 -20.09 -5.81 23.83
N ALA A 265 -19.15 -5.77 22.87
CA ALA A 265 -19.36 -5.15 21.57
C ALA A 265 -20.50 -5.83 20.80
N ALA A 266 -20.58 -7.16 20.82
CA ALA A 266 -21.66 -7.91 20.19
C ALA A 266 -23.03 -7.67 20.85
N GLN A 267 -23.09 -7.62 22.19
CA GLN A 267 -24.34 -7.33 22.92
C GLN A 267 -24.84 -5.91 22.66
N SER A 268 -23.96 -4.90 22.69
CA SER A 268 -24.35 -3.51 22.42
C SER A 268 -24.91 -3.31 21.00
N GLN A 269 -24.42 -4.07 20.02
CA GLN A 269 -24.94 -4.03 18.64
C GLN A 269 -26.30 -4.72 18.51
N VAL A 270 -26.55 -5.79 19.25
CA VAL A 270 -27.87 -6.45 19.33
C VAL A 270 -28.89 -5.54 20.03
N GLU A 271 -28.48 -4.86 21.10
CA GLU A 271 -29.32 -3.89 21.81
C GLU A 271 -29.66 -2.67 20.92
N ALA A 272 -28.67 -2.14 20.19
CA ALA A 272 -28.88 -1.08 19.22
C ALA A 272 -29.75 -1.51 18.02
N ALA A 273 -29.62 -2.75 17.54
CA ALA A 273 -30.46 -3.30 16.49
C ALA A 273 -31.91 -3.52 16.96
N ASN A 274 -32.11 -4.01 18.18
CA ASN A 274 -33.44 -4.17 18.78
C ASN A 274 -34.10 -2.82 19.10
N ALA A 275 -33.32 -1.81 19.51
CA ALA A 275 -33.81 -0.44 19.69
C ALA A 275 -34.26 0.20 18.37
N GLN A 276 -33.59 -0.08 17.24
CA GLN A 276 -34.04 0.38 15.92
C GLN A 276 -35.30 -0.33 15.42
N ILE A 277 -35.54 -1.58 15.81
CA ILE A 277 -36.76 -2.32 15.46
C ILE A 277 -37.95 -1.88 16.34
N GLY A 278 -37.71 -1.47 17.60
CA GLY A 278 -38.75 -0.99 18.51
C GLY A 278 -39.28 0.42 18.25
N VAL A 279 -38.62 1.23 17.42
CA VAL A 279 -39.06 2.60 17.06
C VAL A 279 -39.93 2.62 15.78
N ALA A 280 -40.09 1.49 15.11
CA ALA A 280 -40.89 1.34 13.89
C ALA A 280 -42.29 0.72 14.09
N GLN A 281 -42.76 0.60 15.34
CA GLN A 281 -44.12 0.16 15.68
C GLN A 281 -44.94 1.27 16.35
#